data_AF-A0A2N0NJL9-F1
#
_entry.id   AF-A0A2N0NJL9-F1
#
_cell.length_a   1.000
_cell.length_b   1.000
_cell.length_c   1.000
_cell.angle_alpha   90.00
_cell.angle_beta   90.00
_cell.angle_gamma   90.00
#
_symmetry.space_group_name_H-M   'P 1'
#
loop_
_entity.id
_entity.type
_entity.pdbx_description
1 polymer ?
#
loop_
_entity_poly.entity_id
_entity_poly.type
_entity_poly.pdbx_seq_one_letter_code
_entity_poly.pdbx_strand_id
1 'polypeptide(L)'
;EIGVTGRSVLLEIETTRFPTCFPIDIMHLFYENIALYMLKHWMGCFFKDSILNDQPYVINNKQWTEIGIEMETVRKSIPTDFGRPPRNILHHHNGYKAEEWASWITLYSLPLLKDRLPANYLKGWSFFVKAVQLCQKRVLSLHDQEEIRKLLLLFYQHYER
;
A
#
# COMPACT_ATOMS: atom_id res chain seq x y z
N GLU A 1 -2.96 21.97 2.43
CA GLU A 1 -3.86 22.08 3.59
C GLU A 1 -3.55 20.96 4.56
N ILE A 2 -3.18 21.28 5.79
CA ILE A 2 -3.10 20.33 6.89
C ILE A 2 -4.55 20.00 7.26
N GLY A 3 -4.99 18.75 7.07
CA GLY A 3 -6.39 18.29 7.16
C GLY A 3 -7.04 18.39 8.55
N VAL A 4 -6.90 19.52 9.22
CA VAL A 4 -7.48 19.84 10.52
C VAL A 4 -8.62 20.84 10.29
N THR A 5 -9.85 20.36 10.39
CA THR A 5 -11.05 21.20 10.37
C THR A 5 -11.45 21.52 11.81
N GLY A 6 -11.37 22.81 12.17
CA GLY A 6 -11.73 23.31 13.50
C GLY A 6 -10.60 23.26 14.54
N ARG A 7 -10.80 23.94 15.67
CA ARG A 7 -9.86 23.95 16.79
C ARG A 7 -10.06 22.68 17.62
N SER A 8 -9.10 21.76 17.58
CA SER A 8 -9.13 20.55 18.41
C SER A 8 -8.92 20.92 19.89
N VAL A 9 -9.68 20.30 20.80
CA VAL A 9 -9.48 20.39 22.26
C VAL A 9 -8.06 19.99 22.66
N LEU A 10 -7.41 19.14 21.85
CA LEU A 10 -6.04 18.73 22.09
C LEU A 10 -5.06 19.92 21.98
N LEU A 11 -5.37 20.98 21.22
CA LEU A 11 -4.55 22.20 21.16
C LEU A 11 -4.54 22.98 22.49
N GLU A 12 -5.45 22.67 23.41
CA GLU A 12 -5.49 23.28 24.75
C GLU A 12 -4.56 22.57 25.74
N ILE A 13 -4.02 21.40 25.37
CA ILE A 13 -3.08 20.65 26.20
C ILE A 13 -1.65 21.14 25.88
N GLU A 14 -1.03 21.84 26.83
CA GLU A 14 0.31 22.46 26.68
C GLU A 14 1.42 21.47 26.28
N THR A 15 1.25 20.18 26.60
CA THR A 15 2.23 19.13 26.28
C THR A 15 2.07 18.53 24.88
N THR A 16 0.99 18.85 24.16
CA THR A 16 0.81 18.38 22.78
C THR A 16 1.44 19.35 21.79
N ARG A 17 2.19 18.81 20.83
CA ARG A 17 2.81 19.55 19.73
C ARG A 17 2.23 19.03 18.43
N PHE A 18 1.35 19.79 17.82
CA PHE A 18 0.79 19.44 16.52
C PHE A 18 1.75 19.83 15.39
N PRO A 19 1.96 18.98 14.36
CA PRO A 19 1.47 17.61 14.21
C PRO A 19 2.40 16.53 14.79
N THR A 20 3.56 16.92 15.37
CA THR A 20 4.65 15.99 15.73
C THR A 20 4.33 15.02 16.87
N CYS A 21 3.29 15.27 17.66
CA CYS A 21 2.81 14.37 18.71
C CYS A 21 1.93 13.24 18.20
N PHE A 22 1.56 13.23 16.92
CA PHE A 22 0.78 12.13 16.32
C PHE A 22 1.70 11.31 15.42
N PRO A 23 1.73 9.98 15.58
CA PRO A 23 2.42 9.13 14.63
C PRO A 23 1.77 9.30 13.26
N ILE A 24 2.56 9.12 12.21
CA ILE A 24 2.06 9.11 10.85
C ILE A 24 0.98 8.05 10.74
N ASP A 25 -0.19 8.43 10.22
CA ASP A 25 -1.32 7.54 10.09
C ASP A 25 -1.08 6.53 8.96
N ILE A 26 -0.74 5.31 9.36
CA ILE A 26 -0.58 4.14 8.49
C ILE A 26 -1.83 3.86 7.65
N MET A 27 -3.03 4.10 8.19
CA MET A 27 -4.28 3.80 7.51
C MET A 27 -4.41 4.61 6.22
N HIS A 28 -4.37 5.94 6.34
CA HIS A 28 -4.51 6.80 5.18
C HIS A 28 -3.24 6.82 4.34
N LEU A 29 -2.05 6.90 4.95
CA LEU A 29 -0.82 7.04 4.18
C LEU A 29 -0.46 5.75 3.44
N PHE A 30 -0.33 4.63 4.14
CA PHE A 30 0.17 3.41 3.53
C PHE A 30 -0.94 2.67 2.79
N TYR A 31 -2.10 2.50 3.42
CA TYR A 31 -3.17 1.68 2.86
C TYR A 31 -3.96 2.42 1.79
N GLU A 32 -4.53 3.58 2.10
CA GLU A 32 -5.44 4.23 1.15
C GLU A 32 -4.72 5.04 0.07
N ASN A 33 -3.60 5.70 0.41
CA ASN A 33 -2.88 6.54 -0.55
C ASN A 33 -1.84 5.76 -1.34
N ILE A 34 -0.75 5.31 -0.70
CA ILE A 34 0.37 4.69 -1.42
C ILE A 34 -0.09 3.43 -2.17
N ALA A 35 -0.87 2.54 -1.56
CA ALA A 35 -1.34 1.34 -2.25
C ALA A 35 -2.17 1.66 -3.50
N LEU A 36 -3.08 2.63 -3.42
CA LEU A 36 -3.91 3.05 -4.55
C LEU A 36 -3.07 3.72 -5.64
N TYR A 37 -2.12 4.58 -5.27
CA TYR A 37 -1.20 5.20 -6.21
C TYR A 37 -0.35 4.17 -6.94
N MET A 38 0.18 3.20 -6.21
CA MET A 38 0.94 2.09 -6.79
C MET A 38 0.09 1.23 -7.74
N LEU A 39 -1.15 0.94 -7.36
CA LEU A 39 -2.07 0.23 -8.25
C LEU A 39 -2.30 1.01 -9.55
N LYS A 40 -2.62 2.30 -9.47
CA LYS A 40 -2.81 3.17 -10.65
C LYS A 40 -1.55 3.23 -11.52
N HIS A 41 -0.38 3.21 -10.90
CA HIS A 41 0.90 3.22 -11.59
C HIS A 41 1.10 1.95 -12.41
N TRP A 42 0.86 0.78 -11.83
CA TRP A 42 0.94 -0.50 -12.55
C TRP A 42 -0.20 -0.72 -13.55
N MET A 43 -1.33 -0.04 -13.37
CA MET A 43 -2.44 -0.01 -14.36
C MET A 43 -2.19 0.98 -15.50
N GLY A 44 -1.12 1.79 -15.45
CA GLY A 44 -0.85 2.81 -16.47
C GLY A 44 -1.86 3.96 -16.50
N CYS A 45 -2.47 4.29 -15.36
CA CYS A 45 -3.46 5.38 -15.24
C CYS A 45 -3.13 6.37 -14.12
N PHE A 46 -1.87 6.40 -13.68
CA PHE A 46 -1.42 7.30 -12.61
C PHE A 46 -1.21 8.73 -13.13
N PHE A 47 -0.49 8.87 -14.24
CA PHE A 47 -0.27 10.16 -14.86
C PHE A 47 -1.44 10.53 -15.78
N LYS A 48 -1.68 11.82 -15.99
CA LYS A 48 -2.65 12.29 -17.00
C LYS A 48 -2.11 12.14 -18.42
N ASP A 49 -0.79 12.17 -18.56
CA ASP A 49 -0.09 12.01 -19.84
C ASP A 49 0.06 10.51 -20.15
N SER A 50 -0.40 10.09 -21.33
CA SER A 50 -0.32 8.69 -21.77
C SER A 50 1.13 8.24 -22.01
N ILE A 51 2.04 9.14 -22.37
CA ILE A 51 3.45 8.82 -22.63
C ILE A 51 4.15 8.44 -21.32
N LEU A 52 3.85 9.18 -20.24
CA LEU A 52 4.41 8.87 -18.91
C LEU A 52 3.88 7.55 -18.33
N ASN A 53 2.74 7.07 -18.83
CA ASN A 53 2.18 5.77 -18.46
C ASN A 53 2.64 4.64 -19.40
N ASP A 54 3.47 4.88 -20.41
CA ASP A 54 4.01 3.82 -21.28
C ASP A 54 5.40 3.40 -20.79
N GLN A 55 5.43 2.61 -19.72
CA GLN A 55 6.65 2.23 -19.02
C GLN A 55 6.69 0.73 -18.72
N PRO A 56 7.87 0.14 -18.49
CA PRO A 56 8.00 -1.31 -18.30
C PRO A 56 7.27 -1.88 -17.08
N TYR A 57 6.90 -1.04 -16.10
CA TYR A 57 6.16 -1.44 -14.91
C TYR A 57 4.64 -1.60 -15.14
N VAL A 58 4.15 -1.31 -16.35
CA VAL A 58 2.72 -1.34 -16.67
C VAL A 58 2.31 -2.75 -17.01
N ILE A 59 1.33 -3.27 -16.27
CA ILE A 59 0.77 -4.60 -16.45
C ILE A 59 -0.43 -4.49 -17.39
N ASN A 60 -0.52 -5.41 -18.35
CA ASN A 60 -1.60 -5.37 -19.34
C ASN A 60 -2.97 -5.77 -18.74
N ASN A 61 -4.05 -5.35 -19.40
CA ASN A 61 -5.42 -5.61 -18.94
C ASN A 61 -5.78 -7.09 -18.82
N LYS A 62 -5.19 -7.96 -19.66
CA LYS A 62 -5.43 -9.41 -19.60
C LYS A 62 -4.88 -9.98 -18.29
N GLN A 63 -3.65 -9.63 -17.93
CA GLN A 63 -3.03 -10.03 -16.67
C GLN A 63 -3.79 -9.49 -15.45
N TRP A 64 -4.29 -8.24 -15.51
CA TRP A 64 -5.16 -7.71 -14.44
C TRP A 64 -6.47 -8.47 -14.30
N THR A 65 -7.06 -8.91 -15.41
CA THR A 65 -8.26 -9.75 -15.42
C THR A 65 -7.98 -11.10 -14.76
N GLU A 66 -6.85 -11.72 -15.09
CA GLU A 66 -6.40 -12.98 -14.48
C GLU A 66 -6.19 -12.82 -12.96
N ILE A 67 -5.51 -11.74 -12.52
CA ILE A 67 -5.35 -11.42 -11.09
C ILE A 67 -6.71 -11.31 -10.39
N GLY A 68 -7.66 -10.61 -11.00
CA GLY A 68 -9.01 -10.44 -10.43
C GLY A 68 -9.75 -11.76 -10.24
N ILE A 69 -9.67 -12.66 -11.23
CA ILE A 69 -10.27 -14.00 -11.19
C ILE A 69 -9.59 -14.87 -10.13
N GLU A 70 -8.25 -14.82 -10.03
CA GLU A 70 -7.50 -15.53 -9.00
C GLU A 70 -7.95 -15.12 -7.60
N MET A 71 -8.08 -13.81 -7.35
CA MET A 71 -8.56 -13.27 -6.07
C MET A 71 -9.97 -13.74 -5.73
N GLU A 72 -10.90 -13.77 -6.71
CA GLU A 72 -12.25 -14.28 -6.49
C GLU A 72 -12.29 -15.77 -6.21
N THR A 73 -11.44 -16.55 -6.88
CA THR A 73 -11.39 -18.00 -6.76
C THR A 73 -10.92 -18.42 -5.37
N VAL A 74 -9.84 -17.79 -4.87
CA VAL A 74 -9.28 -18.10 -3.54
C VAL A 74 -10.14 -17.54 -2.40
N ARG A 75 -11.09 -16.64 -2.68
CA ARG A 75 -11.95 -16.01 -1.67
C ARG A 75 -12.57 -16.99 -0.69
N LYS A 76 -13.01 -18.17 -1.16
CA LYS A 76 -13.65 -19.19 -0.33
C LYS A 76 -12.66 -20.03 0.48
N SER A 77 -11.37 -20.04 0.12
CA SER A 77 -10.33 -20.81 0.80
C SER A 77 -9.54 -19.99 1.81
N ILE A 78 -9.68 -18.66 1.84
CA ILE A 78 -8.99 -17.82 2.83
C ILE A 78 -9.64 -18.02 4.20
N PRO A 79 -8.86 -18.43 5.23
CA PRO A 79 -9.37 -18.55 6.59
C PRO A 79 -9.86 -17.21 7.12
N THR A 80 -10.96 -17.22 7.88
CA THR A 80 -11.55 -16.00 8.47
C THR A 80 -10.60 -15.27 9.42
N ASP A 81 -9.60 -15.97 9.98
CA ASP A 81 -8.56 -15.39 10.82
C ASP A 81 -7.69 -14.35 10.09
N PHE A 82 -7.62 -14.42 8.76
CA PHE A 82 -6.96 -13.41 7.92
C PHE A 82 -7.84 -12.18 7.65
N GLY A 83 -9.04 -12.13 8.24
CA GLY A 83 -9.98 -11.03 8.10
C GLY A 83 -10.86 -11.14 6.87
N ARG A 84 -11.06 -10.02 6.18
CA ARG A 84 -11.98 -9.94 5.06
C ARG A 84 -11.45 -10.71 3.84
N PRO A 85 -12.24 -11.63 3.24
CA PRO A 85 -11.83 -12.33 2.03
C PRO A 85 -11.53 -11.37 0.87
N PRO A 86 -10.55 -11.69 0.01
CA PRO A 86 -10.18 -10.83 -1.12
C PRO A 86 -11.37 -10.65 -2.07
N ARG A 87 -11.51 -9.43 -2.59
CA ARG A 87 -12.42 -9.09 -3.69
C ARG A 87 -11.61 -8.84 -4.95
N ASN A 88 -12.22 -8.91 -6.11
CA ASN A 88 -11.54 -8.56 -7.36
C ASN A 88 -11.03 -7.11 -7.33
N ILE A 89 -9.71 -6.93 -7.36
CA ILE A 89 -9.09 -5.61 -7.27
C ILE A 89 -9.38 -4.75 -8.51
N LEU A 90 -9.46 -5.37 -9.70
CA LEU A 90 -9.73 -4.65 -10.94
C LEU A 90 -11.11 -3.95 -10.88
N HIS A 91 -12.13 -4.63 -10.36
CA HIS A 91 -13.49 -4.09 -10.32
C HIS A 91 -13.82 -3.28 -9.07
N HIS A 92 -13.15 -3.51 -7.94
CA HIS A 92 -13.60 -3.00 -6.64
C HIS A 92 -12.62 -2.07 -5.92
N HIS A 93 -11.42 -1.82 -6.45
CA HIS A 93 -10.39 -1.01 -5.76
C HIS A 93 -10.87 0.38 -5.29
N ASN A 94 -11.77 1.04 -6.05
CA ASN A 94 -12.32 2.35 -5.66
C ASN A 94 -13.19 2.31 -4.39
N GLY A 95 -13.70 1.14 -4.02
CA GLY A 95 -14.51 0.93 -2.80
C GLY A 95 -13.81 0.05 -1.77
N TYR A 96 -12.49 -0.12 -1.87
CA TYR A 96 -11.70 -0.80 -0.85
C TYR A 96 -11.57 0.07 0.39
N LYS A 97 -11.74 -0.54 1.55
CA LYS A 97 -11.40 0.07 2.83
C LYS A 97 -9.92 -0.16 3.14
N ALA A 98 -9.39 0.62 4.08
CA ALA A 98 -8.04 0.43 4.61
C ALA A 98 -7.67 -1.02 4.96
N GLU A 99 -8.58 -1.82 5.53
CA GLU A 99 -8.34 -3.24 5.85
C GLU A 99 -8.06 -4.09 4.58
N GLU A 100 -8.76 -3.81 3.49
CA GLU A 100 -8.59 -4.53 2.22
C GLU A 100 -7.29 -4.14 1.55
N TRP A 101 -6.94 -2.85 1.61
CA TRP A 101 -5.65 -2.36 1.16
C TRP A 101 -4.49 -2.91 2.00
N ALA A 102 -4.66 -3.02 3.32
CA ALA A 102 -3.68 -3.65 4.19
C ALA A 102 -3.43 -5.10 3.76
N SER A 103 -4.49 -5.87 3.53
CA SER A 103 -4.40 -7.26 3.07
C SER A 103 -3.79 -7.37 1.66
N TRP A 104 -4.16 -6.46 0.75
CA TRP A 104 -3.53 -6.36 -0.57
C TRP A 104 -2.02 -6.16 -0.45
N ILE A 105 -1.58 -5.19 0.34
CA ILE A 105 -0.15 -4.90 0.52
C ILE A 105 0.56 -6.11 1.11
N THR A 106 0.10 -6.61 2.26
CA THR A 106 0.90 -7.51 3.09
C THR A 106 0.79 -8.99 2.72
N LEU A 107 -0.28 -9.39 2.01
CA LEU A 107 -0.54 -10.79 1.69
C LEU A 107 -0.60 -11.05 0.19
N TYR A 108 -1.35 -10.23 -0.56
CA TYR A 108 -1.76 -10.62 -1.92
C TYR A 108 -0.89 -10.03 -3.03
N SER A 109 -0.40 -8.80 -2.87
CA SER A 109 0.26 -8.05 -3.95
C SER A 109 1.52 -8.75 -4.46
N LEU A 110 2.45 -9.16 -3.58
CA LEU A 110 3.69 -9.82 -4.01
C LEU A 110 3.45 -11.13 -4.79
N PRO A 111 2.67 -12.11 -4.28
CA PRO A 111 2.44 -13.34 -5.04
C PRO A 111 1.63 -13.10 -6.32
N LEU A 112 0.65 -12.19 -6.31
CA LEU A 112 -0.17 -11.92 -7.50
C LEU A 112 0.56 -11.10 -8.56
N LEU A 113 1.54 -10.27 -8.20
CA LEU A 113 2.36 -9.49 -9.13
C LEU A 113 3.59 -10.26 -9.62
N LYS A 114 3.95 -11.37 -8.97
CA LYS A 114 5.07 -12.20 -9.39
C LYS A 114 4.87 -12.68 -10.82
N ASP A 115 5.93 -12.63 -11.61
CA ASP A 115 5.97 -13.00 -13.03
C ASP A 115 5.07 -12.14 -13.96
N ARG A 116 4.38 -11.12 -13.41
CA ARG A 116 3.56 -10.13 -14.15
C ARG A 116 4.20 -8.75 -14.13
N LEU A 117 4.78 -8.36 -12.99
CA LEU A 117 5.57 -7.15 -12.82
C LEU A 117 7.07 -7.49 -12.98
N PRO A 118 7.87 -6.69 -13.70
CA PRO A 118 9.29 -6.97 -13.82
C PRO A 118 9.99 -7.02 -12.46
N ALA A 119 10.98 -7.92 -12.34
CA ALA A 119 11.56 -8.29 -11.05
C ALA A 119 12.20 -7.12 -10.28
N ASN A 120 12.73 -6.11 -10.99
CA ASN A 120 13.27 -4.90 -10.37
C ASN A 120 12.18 -4.10 -9.63
N TYR A 121 11.02 -3.89 -10.25
CA TYR A 121 9.90 -3.15 -9.64
C TYR A 121 9.22 -3.95 -8.53
N LEU A 122 9.11 -5.28 -8.71
CA LEU A 122 8.61 -6.15 -7.65
C LEU A 122 9.52 -6.11 -6.42
N LYS A 123 10.84 -6.07 -6.61
CA LYS A 123 11.82 -5.88 -5.53
C LYS A 123 11.63 -4.54 -4.83
N GLY A 124 11.46 -3.46 -5.58
CA GLY A 124 11.17 -2.13 -5.02
C GLY A 124 9.93 -2.16 -4.13
N TRP A 125 8.83 -2.70 -4.64
CA TRP A 125 7.58 -2.86 -3.89
C TRP A 125 7.75 -3.75 -2.64
N SER A 126 8.56 -4.80 -2.71
CA SER A 126 8.81 -5.69 -1.58
C SER A 126 9.40 -4.99 -0.35
N PHE A 127 10.18 -3.91 -0.55
CA PHE A 127 10.69 -3.11 0.56
C PHE A 127 9.54 -2.41 1.31
N PHE A 128 8.60 -1.83 0.57
CA PHE A 128 7.41 -1.20 1.16
C PHE A 128 6.55 -2.23 1.89
N VAL A 129 6.28 -3.38 1.25
CA VAL A 129 5.49 -4.47 1.86
C VAL A 129 6.11 -4.92 3.18
N LYS A 130 7.43 -5.15 3.21
CA LYS A 130 8.15 -5.53 4.42
C LYS A 130 8.07 -4.45 5.51
N ALA A 131 8.22 -3.18 5.14
CA ALA A 131 8.09 -2.06 6.09
C ALA A 131 6.70 -2.02 6.72
N VAL A 132 5.65 -2.16 5.91
CA VAL A 132 4.26 -2.18 6.37
C VAL A 132 3.98 -3.36 7.29
N GLN A 133 4.48 -4.55 6.96
CA GLN A 133 4.36 -5.74 7.82
C GLN A 133 5.04 -5.53 9.19
N LEU A 134 6.21 -4.87 9.22
CA LEU A 134 6.87 -4.52 10.48
C LEU A 134 6.03 -3.52 11.28
N CYS A 135 5.46 -2.49 10.64
CA CYS A 135 4.59 -1.52 11.32
C CYS A 135 3.32 -2.14 11.93
N GLN A 136 2.86 -3.30 11.43
CA GLN A 136 1.71 -4.02 11.98
C GLN A 136 2.01 -4.81 13.24
N LYS A 137 3.28 -4.90 13.67
CA LYS A 137 3.64 -5.55 14.93
C LYS A 137 3.01 -4.82 16.11
N ARG A 138 2.49 -5.58 17.08
CA ARG A 138 1.92 -5.04 18.32
C ARG A 138 2.93 -4.25 19.16
N VAL A 139 4.21 -4.64 19.11
CA VAL A 139 5.31 -3.98 19.83
C VAL A 139 6.48 -3.84 18.86
N LEU A 140 7.01 -2.62 18.75
CA LEU A 140 8.15 -2.30 17.90
C LEU A 140 9.42 -2.16 18.75
N SER A 141 10.43 -2.98 18.45
CA SER A 141 11.77 -2.78 18.98
C SER A 141 12.48 -1.62 18.28
N LEU A 142 13.58 -1.13 18.87
CA LEU A 142 14.47 -0.16 18.18
C LEU A 142 15.02 -0.72 16.87
N HIS A 143 15.29 -2.02 16.83
CA HIS A 143 15.72 -2.70 15.60
C HIS A 143 14.63 -2.67 14.52
N ASP A 144 13.37 -2.92 14.89
CA ASP A 144 12.25 -2.83 13.94
C ASP A 144 12.12 -1.42 13.38
N GLN A 145 12.25 -0.39 14.23
CA GLN A 145 12.15 1.01 13.81
C GLN A 145 13.25 1.38 12.80
N GLU A 146 14.49 0.94 13.06
CA GLU A 146 15.61 1.18 12.15
C GLU A 146 15.44 0.44 10.82
N GLU A 147 14.95 -0.81 10.85
CA GLU A 147 14.70 -1.57 9.64
C GLU A 147 13.52 -0.98 8.84
N ILE A 148 12.44 -0.52 9.49
CA ILE A 148 11.34 0.20 8.84
C ILE A 148 11.89 1.44 8.12
N ARG A 149 12.71 2.25 8.81
CA ARG A 149 13.31 3.47 8.24
C ARG A 149 14.13 3.16 7.00
N LYS A 150 14.98 2.13 7.07
CA LYS A 150 15.82 1.68 5.96
C LYS A 150 14.97 1.18 4.78
N LEU A 151 13.96 0.35 5.02
CA LEU A 151 13.10 -0.22 3.98
C LEU A 151 12.30 0.87 3.25
N LEU A 152 11.74 1.83 3.98
CA LEU A 152 11.02 2.96 3.38
C LEU A 152 11.96 3.84 2.55
N LEU A 153 13.20 4.06 3.01
CA LEU A 153 14.20 4.79 2.23
C LEU A 153 14.57 4.05 0.94
N LEU A 154 14.75 2.73 1.00
CA LEU A 154 15.03 1.91 -0.18
C LEU A 154 13.87 1.92 -1.18
N PHE A 155 12.63 1.87 -0.69
CA PHE A 155 11.44 2.02 -1.54
C PHE A 155 11.41 3.39 -2.22
N TYR A 156 11.60 4.47 -1.46
CA TYR A 156 11.65 5.84 -2.00
C TYR A 156 12.73 5.98 -3.07
N GLN A 157 13.96 5.55 -2.78
CA GLN A 157 15.08 5.61 -3.72
C GLN A 157 14.86 4.78 -4.99
N HIS A 158 14.05 3.73 -4.92
CA HIS A 158 13.71 2.92 -6.10
C HIS A 158 12.72 3.61 -7.03
N TYR A 159 11.80 4.42 -6.50
CA TYR A 159 10.76 5.07 -7.30
C TYR A 159 11.14 6.47 -7.78
N GLU A 160 12.02 7.17 -7.06
CA GLU A 160 12.36 8.57 -7.33
C GLU A 160 13.70 8.74 -8.07
N ARG A 161 14.35 7.65 -8.44
CA ARG A 161 15.56 7.62 -9.27
C ARG A 161 15.32 6.84 -10.55
#